data_AF-C9DE16-F1
#
_entry.id   AF-C9DE16-F1
#
_cell.length_a   1.000
_cell.length_b   1.000
_cell.length_c   1.000
_cell.angle_alpha   90.00
_cell.angle_beta   90.00
_cell.angle_gamma   90.00
#
_symmetry.space_group_name_H-M   'P 1'
#
loop_
_entity.id
_entity.type
_entity.pdbx_description
1 polymer ?
#
loop_
_entity_poly.entity_id
_entity_poly.type
_entity_poly.pdbx_seq_one_letter_code
_entity_poly.pdbx_strand_id
1 'polypeptide(L)'
;AAVRGVVRTALTQGLEVFGIHDGYLGLVEDRIEKLERHSVSDMINRGGTFLGSARFPEFKEVAVREKAIANLKKHDIDALIVIGGDGSYMGAKKLTEMGYPCIGLPGTIDNDIAGTDYTIGYLTALNTVIDAIDRLRDTSSSHQRISI
;
A
#
# COMPACT_ATOMS: atom_id res chain seq x y z
N ALA A 1 -1.85 7.20 6.18
CA ALA A 1 -2.30 6.59 7.47
C ALA A 1 -1.66 5.23 7.79
N ALA A 2 -1.82 4.19 6.97
CA ALA A 2 -1.34 2.82 7.29
C ALA A 2 0.18 2.74 7.57
N VAL A 3 1.02 3.29 6.68
CA VAL A 3 2.49 3.36 6.86
C VAL A 3 2.86 4.02 8.19
N ARG A 4 2.18 5.12 8.56
CA ARG A 4 2.39 5.81 9.84
C ARG A 4 2.08 4.90 11.03
N GLY A 5 1.00 4.13 10.96
CA GLY A 5 0.62 3.18 12.01
C GLY A 5 1.70 2.12 12.20
N VAL A 6 2.17 1.52 11.11
CA VAL A 6 3.26 0.53 11.11
C VAL A 6 4.53 1.12 11.74
N VAL A 7 5.01 2.25 11.23
CA VAL A 7 6.26 2.89 11.70
C VAL A 7 6.16 3.23 13.19
N ARG A 8 5.06 3.86 13.64
CA ARG A 8 4.92 4.29 15.03
C ARG A 8 4.83 3.10 15.99
N THR A 9 4.14 2.03 15.61
CA THR A 9 4.02 0.82 16.44
C THR A 9 5.35 0.10 16.53
N ALA A 10 6.03 -0.15 15.40
CA ALA A 10 7.32 -0.82 15.38
C ALA A 10 8.40 -0.07 16.19
N LEU A 11 8.52 1.25 16.00
CA LEU A 11 9.44 2.08 16.80
C LEU A 11 9.13 2.05 18.30
N THR A 12 7.85 1.91 18.69
CA THR A 12 7.46 1.80 20.10
C THR A 12 7.86 0.47 20.72
N GLN A 13 7.97 -0.58 19.89
CA GLN A 13 8.48 -1.90 20.29
C GLN A 13 10.01 -2.00 20.18
N GLY A 14 10.71 -0.90 19.91
CA GLY A 14 12.16 -0.88 19.76
C GLY A 14 12.67 -1.48 18.45
N LEU A 15 11.80 -1.68 17.46
CA LEU A 15 12.18 -2.17 16.14
C LEU A 15 12.62 -1.03 15.22
N GLU A 16 13.55 -1.31 14.33
CA GLU A 16 13.90 -0.44 13.21
C GLU A 16 12.94 -0.63 12.04
N VAL A 17 12.70 0.44 11.27
CA VAL A 17 11.75 0.40 10.16
C VAL A 17 12.38 1.02 8.93
N PHE A 18 12.22 0.35 7.80
CA PHE A 18 12.67 0.80 6.51
C PHE A 18 11.47 0.99 5.57
N GLY A 19 11.50 2.08 4.81
CA GLY A 19 10.56 2.40 3.75
C GLY A 19 11.14 1.96 2.42
N ILE A 20 10.32 1.26 1.63
CA ILE A 20 10.68 0.83 0.28
C ILE A 20 9.87 1.69 -0.70
N HIS A 21 10.57 2.42 -1.55
CA HIS A 21 9.93 3.28 -2.54
C HIS A 21 9.38 2.46 -3.72
N ASP A 22 8.28 2.89 -4.33
CA ASP A 22 7.65 2.30 -5.51
C ASP A 22 7.38 0.78 -5.42
N GLY A 23 7.12 0.29 -4.21
CA GLY A 23 6.76 -1.10 -3.96
C GLY A 23 7.84 -2.09 -4.38
N TYR A 24 7.46 -3.14 -5.11
CA TYR A 24 8.40 -4.20 -5.50
C TYR A 24 9.47 -3.76 -6.48
N LEU A 25 9.22 -2.70 -7.26
CA LEU A 25 10.23 -2.13 -8.15
C LEU A 25 11.40 -1.58 -7.33
N GLY A 26 11.12 -0.68 -6.38
CA GLY A 26 12.19 -0.13 -5.55
C GLY A 26 12.79 -1.15 -4.59
N LEU A 27 12.07 -2.21 -4.22
CA LEU A 27 12.66 -3.34 -3.49
C LEU A 27 13.78 -4.01 -4.30
N VAL A 28 13.57 -4.20 -5.60
CA VAL A 28 14.54 -4.83 -6.51
C VAL A 28 15.65 -3.86 -6.92
N GLU A 29 15.34 -2.57 -7.01
CA GLU A 29 16.30 -1.50 -7.32
C GLU A 29 17.04 -0.94 -6.09
N ASP A 30 16.82 -1.52 -4.91
CA ASP A 30 17.47 -1.12 -3.66
C ASP A 30 17.16 0.32 -3.22
N ARG A 31 15.95 0.81 -3.54
CA ARG A 31 15.44 2.13 -3.16
C ARG A 31 14.78 2.08 -1.78
N ILE A 32 15.63 1.82 -0.78
CA ILE A 32 15.25 1.57 0.61
C ILE A 32 15.84 2.65 1.50
N GLU A 33 15.03 3.24 2.38
CA GLU A 33 15.47 4.24 3.34
C GLU A 33 15.00 3.93 4.76
N LYS A 34 15.78 4.34 5.76
CA LYS A 34 15.37 4.21 7.16
C LYS A 34 14.28 5.23 7.48
N LEU A 35 13.19 4.78 8.09
CA LEU A 35 12.08 5.62 8.52
C LEU A 35 12.16 5.87 10.02
N GLU A 36 12.04 7.14 10.38
CA GLU A 36 12.01 7.58 11.77
C GLU A 36 10.64 8.14 12.16
N ARG A 37 10.50 8.46 13.44
CA ARG A 37 9.30 9.08 13.99
C ARG A 37 8.92 10.35 13.22
N HIS A 38 9.91 11.16 12.83
CA HIS A 38 9.70 12.42 12.12
C HIS A 38 9.24 12.18 10.66
N SER A 39 9.71 11.12 10.00
CA SER A 39 9.37 10.77 8.61
C SER A 39 7.86 10.57 8.37
N VAL A 40 7.09 10.27 9.43
CA VAL A 40 5.64 10.00 9.34
C VAL A 40 4.75 10.97 10.14
N SER A 41 5.31 12.09 10.59
CA SER A 41 4.63 13.05 11.49
C SER A 41 3.32 13.62 10.92
N ASP A 42 3.33 14.08 9.66
CA ASP A 42 2.18 14.73 9.01
C ASP A 42 1.44 13.85 7.97
N MET A 43 1.59 12.53 8.07
CA MET A 43 1.10 11.57 7.06
C MET A 43 -0.31 11.03 7.31
N ILE A 44 -0.99 11.49 8.37
CA ILE A 44 -2.31 10.95 8.72
C ILE A 44 -3.43 11.48 7.81
N ASN A 45 -3.37 12.76 7.43
CA ASN A 45 -4.40 13.43 6.63
C ASN A 45 -4.04 13.57 5.14
N ARG A 46 -2.92 12.98 4.70
CA ARG A 46 -2.49 13.00 3.30
C ARG A 46 -2.99 11.77 2.56
N GLY A 47 -3.64 11.99 1.41
CA GLY A 47 -4.00 10.95 0.46
C GLY A 47 -2.77 10.42 -0.31
N GLY A 48 -2.96 9.29 -0.99
CA GLY A 48 -1.88 8.59 -1.69
C GLY A 48 -0.87 7.93 -0.74
N THR A 49 0.32 7.65 -1.26
CA THR A 49 1.44 7.07 -0.50
C THR A 49 2.71 7.87 -0.80
N PHE A 50 3.39 8.34 0.25
CA PHE A 50 4.65 9.08 0.09
C PHE A 50 5.82 8.18 -0.31
N LEU A 51 5.68 6.87 -0.12
CA LEU A 51 6.63 5.87 -0.62
C LEU A 51 6.41 5.56 -2.11
N GLY A 52 5.38 6.13 -2.75
CA GLY A 52 5.06 5.79 -4.13
C GLY A 52 4.52 4.36 -4.30
N SER A 53 4.23 4.01 -5.54
CA SER A 53 3.75 2.69 -5.95
C SER A 53 3.98 2.54 -7.45
N ALA A 54 4.57 1.43 -7.86
CA ALA A 54 4.77 1.10 -9.27
C ALA A 54 4.26 -0.31 -9.59
N ARG A 55 3.68 -0.47 -10.78
CA ARG A 55 3.39 -1.81 -11.32
C ARG A 55 4.71 -2.44 -11.76
N PHE A 56 4.94 -3.67 -11.31
CA PHE A 56 6.16 -4.41 -11.63
C PHE A 56 5.86 -5.90 -11.89
N PRO A 57 5.32 -6.25 -13.09
CA PRO A 57 4.95 -7.61 -13.45
C PRO A 57 6.08 -8.63 -13.35
N GLU A 58 7.32 -8.19 -13.57
CA GLU A 58 8.55 -8.98 -13.53
C GLU A 58 8.80 -9.59 -12.16
N PHE A 59 8.16 -9.08 -11.09
CA PHE A 59 8.21 -9.68 -9.75
C PHE A 59 7.64 -11.11 -9.70
N LYS A 60 6.96 -11.57 -10.76
CA LYS A 60 6.54 -12.96 -10.94
C LYS A 60 7.73 -13.91 -11.19
N GLU A 61 8.84 -13.42 -11.69
CA GLU A 61 10.02 -14.22 -11.96
C GLU A 61 10.80 -14.52 -10.67
N VAL A 62 11.25 -15.77 -10.53
CA VAL A 62 11.98 -16.21 -9.32
C VAL A 62 13.29 -15.45 -9.16
N ALA A 63 14.07 -15.29 -10.23
CA ALA A 63 15.34 -14.56 -10.21
C ALA A 63 15.19 -13.10 -9.75
N VAL A 64 14.06 -12.46 -10.08
CA VAL A 64 13.75 -11.09 -9.65
C VAL A 64 13.46 -11.04 -8.15
N ARG A 65 12.72 -12.03 -7.62
CA ARG A 65 12.47 -12.14 -6.17
C ARG A 65 13.72 -12.50 -5.38
N GLU A 66 14.63 -13.28 -5.93
CA GLU A 66 15.93 -13.55 -5.30
C GLU A 66 16.74 -12.27 -5.14
N LYS A 67 16.72 -11.37 -6.14
CA LYS A 67 17.33 -10.04 -6.03
C LYS A 67 16.68 -9.18 -4.94
N ALA A 68 15.34 -9.21 -4.84
CA ALA A 68 14.63 -8.55 -3.74
C ALA A 68 15.05 -9.09 -2.37
N ILE A 69 15.13 -10.41 -2.19
CA ILE A 69 15.57 -11.04 -0.94
C ILE A 69 17.03 -10.69 -0.62
N ALA A 70 17.89 -10.61 -1.63
CA ALA A 70 19.27 -10.17 -1.44
C ALA A 70 19.36 -8.74 -0.91
N ASN A 71 18.55 -7.82 -1.45
CA ASN A 71 18.48 -6.44 -0.94
C ASN A 71 17.92 -6.39 0.49
N LEU A 72 16.89 -7.17 0.79
CA LEU A 72 16.35 -7.27 2.16
C LEU A 72 17.42 -7.71 3.17
N LYS A 73 18.17 -8.76 2.84
CA LYS A 73 19.28 -9.25 3.67
C LYS A 73 20.42 -8.23 3.77
N LYS A 74 20.71 -7.49 2.71
CA LYS A 74 21.73 -6.44 2.70
C LYS A 74 21.45 -5.33 3.70
N HIS A 75 20.18 -5.02 3.96
CA HIS A 75 19.73 -4.00 4.93
C HIS A 75 19.34 -4.58 6.29
N ASP A 76 19.63 -5.86 6.56
CA ASP A 76 19.24 -6.55 7.79
C ASP A 76 17.75 -6.43 8.11
N ILE A 77 16.91 -6.44 7.07
CA ILE A 77 15.47 -6.50 7.23
C ILE A 77 15.12 -7.97 7.50
N ASP A 78 14.19 -8.22 8.43
CA ASP A 78 13.76 -9.58 8.80
C ASP A 78 12.34 -9.93 8.32
N ALA A 79 11.49 -8.91 8.14
CA ALA A 79 10.09 -9.09 7.81
C ALA A 79 9.55 -7.92 6.97
N LEU A 80 8.50 -8.18 6.21
CA LEU A 80 7.86 -7.20 5.34
C LEU A 80 6.39 -6.98 5.69
N ILE A 81 5.97 -5.71 5.67
CA ILE A 81 4.55 -5.34 5.68
C ILE A 81 4.22 -4.75 4.31
N VAL A 82 3.33 -5.42 3.59
CA VAL A 82 2.93 -5.06 2.23
C VAL A 82 1.53 -4.46 2.27
N ILE A 83 1.40 -3.19 1.89
CA ILE A 83 0.12 -2.48 1.83
C ILE A 83 -0.32 -2.40 0.37
N GLY A 84 -1.47 -2.97 0.02
CA GLY A 84 -1.98 -2.94 -1.34
C GLY A 84 -3.15 -3.88 -1.60
N GLY A 85 -3.39 -4.18 -2.87
CA GLY A 85 -4.43 -5.12 -3.32
C GLY A 85 -3.91 -6.54 -3.56
N ASP A 86 -4.74 -7.36 -4.21
CA ASP A 86 -4.47 -8.78 -4.49
C ASP A 86 -3.13 -9.04 -5.20
N GLY A 87 -2.77 -8.20 -6.18
CA GLY A 87 -1.48 -8.31 -6.87
C GLY A 87 -0.29 -8.17 -5.91
N SER A 88 -0.40 -7.28 -4.93
CA SER A 88 0.61 -7.09 -3.90
C SER A 88 0.70 -8.31 -2.97
N TYR A 89 -0.45 -8.89 -2.62
CA TYR A 89 -0.53 -10.07 -1.77
C TYR A 89 0.10 -11.30 -2.42
N MET A 90 0.02 -11.41 -3.75
CA MET A 90 0.70 -12.47 -4.48
C MET A 90 2.21 -12.38 -4.38
N GLY A 91 2.79 -11.18 -4.46
CA GLY A 91 4.21 -10.97 -4.18
C GLY A 91 4.58 -11.37 -2.74
N ALA A 92 3.76 -10.95 -1.76
CA ALA A 92 3.99 -11.23 -0.34
C ALA A 92 3.97 -12.74 -0.05
N LYS A 93 2.97 -13.45 -0.59
CA LYS A 93 2.87 -14.91 -0.49
C LYS A 93 4.11 -15.59 -1.07
N LYS A 94 4.55 -15.17 -2.26
CA LYS A 94 5.73 -15.75 -2.92
C LYS A 94 7.02 -15.52 -2.14
N LEU A 95 7.20 -14.34 -1.53
CA LEU A 95 8.33 -14.08 -0.65
C LEU A 95 8.28 -14.95 0.63
N THR A 96 7.09 -15.15 1.21
CA THR A 96 6.92 -16.05 2.35
C THR A 96 7.21 -17.51 2.01
N GLU A 97 6.77 -17.99 0.84
CA GLU A 97 7.14 -19.31 0.32
C GLU A 97 8.66 -19.48 0.14
N MET A 98 9.39 -18.37 -0.10
CA MET A 98 10.85 -18.34 -0.20
C MET A 98 11.54 -18.13 1.16
N GLY A 99 10.81 -18.21 2.27
CA GLY A 99 11.33 -18.12 3.63
C GLY A 99 11.38 -16.71 4.22
N TYR A 100 10.71 -15.73 3.60
CA TYR A 100 10.73 -14.34 4.06
C TYR A 100 9.35 -13.89 4.56
N PRO A 101 9.16 -13.68 5.89
CA PRO A 101 7.84 -13.47 6.47
C PRO A 101 7.23 -12.15 6.00
N CYS A 102 6.02 -12.22 5.44
CA CYS A 102 5.29 -11.05 4.95
C CYS A 102 3.89 -10.97 5.56
N ILE A 103 3.45 -9.75 5.88
CA ILE A 103 2.07 -9.44 6.30
C ILE A 103 1.43 -8.52 5.27
N GLY A 104 0.24 -8.88 4.78
CA GLY A 104 -0.56 -8.05 3.88
C GLY A 104 -1.52 -7.14 4.64
N LEU A 105 -1.60 -5.87 4.26
CA LEU A 105 -2.61 -4.92 4.72
C LEU A 105 -3.47 -4.46 3.52
N PRO A 106 -4.81 -4.50 3.63
CA PRO A 106 -5.69 -4.31 2.49
C PRO A 106 -5.80 -2.82 2.14
N GLY A 107 -5.12 -2.41 1.06
CA GLY A 107 -5.06 -1.02 0.59
C GLY A 107 -5.54 -0.92 -0.85
N THR A 108 -6.84 -0.77 -1.05
CA THR A 108 -7.49 -0.56 -2.34
C THR A 108 -8.81 0.20 -2.16
N ILE A 109 -9.24 0.93 -3.18
CA ILE A 109 -10.55 1.59 -3.22
C ILE A 109 -11.67 0.66 -3.68
N ASP A 110 -11.33 -0.48 -4.30
CA ASP A 110 -12.29 -1.37 -4.97
C ASP A 110 -13.06 -2.29 -4.01
N ASN A 111 -12.60 -2.42 -2.76
CA ASN A 111 -13.16 -3.29 -1.72
C ASN A 111 -13.33 -4.76 -2.15
N ASP A 112 -12.38 -5.28 -2.90
CA ASP A 112 -12.40 -6.57 -3.56
C ASP A 112 -11.44 -7.61 -2.94
N ILE A 113 -10.87 -7.31 -1.77
CA ILE A 113 -9.92 -8.20 -1.09
C ILE A 113 -10.67 -9.18 -0.19
N ALA A 114 -10.50 -10.48 -0.45
CA ALA A 114 -11.06 -11.52 0.39
C ALA A 114 -10.48 -11.50 1.81
N GLY A 115 -11.34 -11.72 2.82
CA GLY A 115 -10.94 -11.80 4.24
C GLY A 115 -11.06 -10.49 5.03
N THR A 116 -11.58 -9.43 4.42
CA THR A 116 -11.99 -8.20 5.12
C THR A 116 -13.31 -7.69 4.55
N ASP A 117 -14.17 -7.12 5.40
CA ASP A 117 -15.41 -6.45 4.94
C ASP A 117 -15.09 -5.11 4.26
N TYR A 118 -13.99 -4.47 4.69
CA TYR A 118 -13.58 -3.14 4.24
C TYR A 118 -12.08 -3.06 3.95
N THR A 119 -11.73 -2.40 2.84
CA THR A 119 -10.34 -2.08 2.46
C THR A 119 -10.01 -0.61 2.73
N ILE A 120 -8.75 -0.33 3.03
CA ILE A 120 -8.27 1.04 3.29
C ILE A 120 -8.35 1.84 1.99
N GLY A 121 -9.20 2.87 1.99
CA GLY A 121 -9.44 3.75 0.85
C GLY A 121 -10.89 3.69 0.33
N TYR A 122 -11.58 2.57 0.54
CA TYR A 122 -12.95 2.35 0.05
C TYR A 122 -13.93 3.44 0.51
N LEU A 123 -14.04 3.69 1.82
CA LEU A 123 -14.98 4.70 2.35
C LEU A 123 -14.67 6.13 1.86
N THR A 124 -13.39 6.45 1.64
CA THR A 124 -12.99 7.74 1.07
C THR A 124 -13.46 7.85 -0.39
N ALA A 125 -13.28 6.79 -1.18
CA ALA A 125 -13.76 6.76 -2.57
C ALA A 125 -15.28 6.84 -2.64
N LEU A 126 -16.01 6.12 -1.77
CA LEU A 126 -17.46 6.18 -1.67
C LEU A 126 -17.97 7.60 -1.39
N ASN A 127 -17.41 8.28 -0.38
CA ASN A 127 -17.78 9.66 -0.08
C ASN A 127 -17.49 10.62 -1.24
N THR A 128 -16.39 10.39 -1.97
CA THR A 128 -16.05 11.18 -3.17
C THR A 128 -17.10 10.98 -4.27
N VAL A 129 -17.56 9.75 -4.47
CA VAL A 129 -18.64 9.43 -5.44
C VAL A 129 -19.97 10.06 -5.02
N ILE A 130 -20.32 10.01 -3.74
CA ILE A 130 -21.55 10.63 -3.22
C ILE A 130 -21.54 12.14 -3.47
N ASP A 131 -20.46 12.85 -3.15
CA ASP A 131 -20.33 14.30 -3.42
C ASP A 131 -20.49 14.62 -4.92
N ALA A 132 -19.96 13.76 -5.81
CA ALA A 132 -20.15 13.93 -7.25
C ALA A 132 -21.62 13.71 -7.68
N ILE A 133 -22.27 12.68 -7.14
CA ILE A 133 -23.69 12.38 -7.43
C ILE A 133 -24.60 13.52 -6.96
N ASP A 134 -24.36 14.07 -5.77
CA ASP A 134 -25.15 15.18 -5.22
C ASP A 134 -25.09 16.40 -6.14
N ARG A 135 -23.90 16.75 -6.64
CA ARG A 135 -23.72 17.85 -7.59
C ARG A 135 -24.42 17.59 -8.94
N LEU A 136 -24.38 16.36 -9.43
CA LEU A 136 -25.07 16.00 -10.67
C LEU A 136 -26.59 16.11 -10.51
N ARG A 137 -27.13 15.66 -9.36
CA ARG A 137 -28.56 15.63 -9.07
C ARG A 137 -29.21 17.01 -9.12
N ASP A 138 -28.56 18.03 -8.59
CA ASP A 138 -29.07 19.41 -8.60
C ASP A 138 -29.25 19.94 -10.05
N THR A 139 -28.30 19.64 -10.93
CA THR A 139 -28.37 20.06 -12.34
C THR A 139 -29.39 19.27 -13.15
N SER A 140 -29.48 17.96 -12.91
CA SER A 140 -30.35 17.04 -13.64
C SER A 140 -31.82 17.22 -13.27
N SER A 141 -32.12 17.50 -12.00
CA SER A 141 -33.48 17.84 -11.56
C SER A 141 -33.97 19.17 -12.16
N SER A 142 -33.10 20.17 -12.24
CA SER A 142 -33.42 21.49 -12.79
C SER A 142 -33.74 21.47 -14.29
N HIS A 143 -33.10 20.60 -15.05
CA HIS A 143 -33.24 20.55 -16.52
C HIS A 143 -33.91 19.27 -17.04
N GLN A 144 -34.48 18.46 -16.14
CA GLN A 144 -35.08 17.16 -16.47
C GLN A 144 -34.16 16.27 -17.32
N ARG A 145 -32.88 16.19 -16.93
CA ARG A 145 -31.85 15.41 -17.64
C ARG A 145 -31.57 14.08 -16.95
N ILE A 146 -31.09 13.13 -17.74
CA ILE A 146 -30.60 11.83 -17.27
C ILE A 146 -29.07 11.91 -17.20
N SER A 147 -28.50 11.51 -16.07
CA SER A 147 -27.05 11.35 -15.87
C SER A 147 -26.74 9.87 -15.63
N ILE A 148 -25.65 9.38 -16.22
CA ILE A 148 -25.11 8.03 -16.04
C ILE A 148 -23.70 8.17 -15.50
#